data_AF-A0A399Z9D3-F1
#
_entry.id   AF-A0A399Z9D3-F1
#
_cell.length_a   1.000
_cell.length_b   1.000
_cell.length_c   1.000
_cell.angle_alpha   90.00
_cell.angle_beta   90.00
_cell.angle_gamma   90.00
#
_symmetry.space_group_name_H-M   'P 1'
#
loop_
_entity.id
_entity.type
_entity.pdbx_description
1 polymer ?
#
loop_
_entity_poly.entity_id
_entity_poly.type
_entity_poly.pdbx_seq_one_letter_code
_entity_poly.pdbx_strand_id
1 'polypeptide(L)'
;MTTIPDRVTEPAPAVGAAAAIDWPNARAFIEAQFPVSRLSKESYKERKAGAGQTLTGLGKWWGRKPLVLVRAAILGLLLPATDDPKADRDTILALLTMDNEGLLRRRTKAIPPAAVHAHATARERAEWFDMVEGKPKWKKLPAEERRRAQELAFRRMGYDEKLTYCQRPEEIDGPSLEAWRRINRHLGTSAAALPELVRELGERRFGHTPRVGDAFCGGGSIPFEAARIGCDAYASDLSPVAALLTWAALNIVGGGPEVVERVQAAQRRVYEAVKQQIDEWGIERNEDGWIADAYLYCNEVVDPVSGWRVPLAPTWMVGNRLRAMVELIPNVETRSFEFVVHENASDEQLASARENGTWKGGISSPVRTDGTWLASSERQTSSLDLVRGSQGLRLWDRLDIASRPDDVLQERLYCIRWVNPTTGERHYAAPTSTDMVREQDAVRRLQDKLPEWMRAGYIPNQRIKPGDKTDELIRTRGWTYWYHLFNPRQLLIAGLFAEASMREAASSEEAVGLLLSLGRLVQWNSKLCSWNWAAAGGAAE
;
A
#
# COMPACT_ATOMS: atom_id res chain seq x y z
N MET A 1 19.33 -33.15 -52.39
CA MET A 1 18.23 -32.76 -53.30
C MET A 1 17.23 -33.90 -53.33
N THR A 2 16.16 -33.76 -52.54
CA THR A 2 15.06 -34.73 -52.46
C THR A 2 13.81 -33.90 -52.19
N THR A 3 13.03 -33.71 -53.24
CA THR A 3 11.79 -32.93 -53.29
C THR A 3 10.66 -33.69 -52.62
N ILE A 4 10.02 -33.05 -51.62
CA ILE A 4 8.76 -33.49 -50.99
C ILE A 4 7.62 -32.90 -51.84
N PRO A 5 6.55 -33.65 -52.16
CA PRO A 5 5.51 -33.17 -53.07
C PRO A 5 4.58 -32.16 -52.40
N ASP A 6 4.17 -31.16 -53.19
CA ASP A 6 3.22 -30.11 -52.84
C ASP A 6 1.90 -30.72 -52.32
N ARG A 7 1.59 -30.43 -51.05
CA ARG A 7 0.22 -30.56 -50.55
C ARG A 7 -0.59 -29.42 -51.14
N VAL A 8 -1.45 -29.76 -52.09
CA VAL A 8 -2.57 -28.92 -52.51
C VAL A 8 -3.38 -28.57 -51.26
N THR A 9 -3.26 -27.34 -50.80
CA THR A 9 -4.14 -26.75 -49.80
C THR A 9 -5.51 -26.55 -50.44
N GLU A 10 -6.51 -27.32 -50.02
CA GLU A 10 -7.90 -26.98 -50.30
C GLU A 10 -8.20 -25.56 -49.79
N PRO A 11 -8.88 -24.71 -50.59
CA PRO A 11 -9.31 -23.41 -50.11
C PRO A 11 -10.30 -23.60 -48.96
N ALA A 12 -10.07 -22.87 -47.86
CA ALA A 12 -11.02 -22.79 -46.77
C ALA A 12 -12.42 -22.45 -47.30
N PRO A 13 -13.50 -23.05 -46.76
CA PRO A 13 -14.85 -22.79 -47.25
C PRO A 13 -15.17 -21.30 -47.18
N ALA A 14 -15.72 -20.77 -48.28
CA ALA A 14 -16.08 -19.37 -48.43
C ALA A 14 -16.97 -18.91 -47.27
N VAL A 15 -16.46 -17.95 -46.52
CA VAL A 15 -17.10 -17.31 -45.38
C VAL A 15 -18.25 -16.45 -45.90
N GLY A 16 -19.46 -16.65 -45.37
CA GLY A 16 -20.57 -15.70 -45.57
C GLY A 16 -20.12 -14.33 -45.08
N ALA A 17 -20.03 -13.37 -46.00
CA ALA A 17 -19.53 -12.03 -45.73
C ALA A 17 -20.37 -11.38 -44.62
N ALA A 18 -19.77 -11.13 -43.45
CA ALA A 18 -20.25 -10.08 -42.58
C ALA A 18 -20.31 -8.80 -43.43
N ALA A 19 -21.42 -8.05 -43.35
CA ALA A 19 -21.52 -6.76 -44.02
C ALA A 19 -20.27 -5.93 -43.70
N ALA A 20 -19.61 -5.38 -44.73
CA ALA A 20 -18.38 -4.63 -44.56
C ALA A 20 -18.64 -3.45 -43.62
N ILE A 21 -18.02 -3.46 -42.44
CA ILE A 21 -18.13 -2.39 -41.44
C ILE A 21 -17.45 -1.14 -42.03
N ASP A 22 -18.18 -0.03 -42.13
CA ASP A 22 -17.61 1.28 -42.50
C ASP A 22 -16.87 1.89 -41.31
N TRP A 23 -15.69 1.36 -41.00
CA TRP A 23 -14.95 1.65 -39.77
C TRP A 23 -14.77 3.13 -39.44
N PRO A 24 -14.39 4.02 -40.39
CA PRO A 24 -14.21 5.44 -40.08
C PRO A 24 -15.48 6.14 -39.64
N ASN A 25 -16.66 5.71 -40.13
CA ASN A 25 -17.96 6.32 -39.83
C ASN A 25 -18.83 5.49 -38.87
N ALA A 26 -18.40 4.27 -38.53
CA ALA A 26 -19.15 3.38 -37.65
C ALA A 26 -19.28 4.01 -36.26
N ARG A 27 -20.51 4.13 -35.77
CA ARG A 27 -20.82 4.54 -34.40
C ARG A 27 -20.04 3.68 -33.41
N ALA A 28 -19.50 4.27 -32.34
CA ALA A 28 -18.75 3.50 -31.35
C ALA A 28 -19.69 2.65 -30.50
N PHE A 29 -19.24 1.47 -30.07
CA PHE A 29 -20.01 0.56 -29.22
C PHE A 29 -20.54 1.28 -27.97
N ILE A 30 -19.70 2.05 -27.29
CA ILE A 30 -20.05 2.76 -26.04
C ILE A 30 -21.20 3.76 -26.21
N GLU A 31 -21.43 4.25 -27.43
CA GLU A 31 -22.54 5.16 -27.73
C GLU A 31 -23.88 4.43 -27.85
N ALA A 32 -23.87 3.11 -28.12
CA ALA A 32 -25.07 2.29 -28.29
C ALA A 32 -25.32 1.36 -27.10
N GLN A 33 -24.26 0.77 -26.54
CA GLN A 33 -24.31 -0.23 -25.48
C GLN A 33 -23.08 -0.14 -24.57
N PHE A 34 -23.24 -0.51 -23.29
CA PHE A 34 -22.10 -0.64 -22.38
C PHE A 34 -22.41 -1.64 -21.26
N PRO A 35 -21.51 -2.58 -20.90
CA PRO A 35 -21.80 -3.65 -19.95
C PRO A 35 -21.74 -3.19 -18.47
N VAL A 36 -22.48 -2.12 -18.12
CA VAL A 36 -22.40 -1.41 -16.84
C VAL A 36 -22.52 -2.34 -15.62
N SER A 37 -23.48 -3.27 -15.64
CA SER A 37 -23.74 -4.16 -14.49
C SER A 37 -22.53 -5.07 -14.18
N ARG A 38 -21.98 -5.77 -15.18
CA ARG A 38 -20.82 -6.65 -14.98
C ARG A 38 -19.56 -5.84 -14.68
N LEU A 39 -19.36 -4.74 -15.41
CA LEU A 39 -18.22 -3.86 -15.22
C LEU A 39 -18.16 -3.26 -13.82
N SER A 40 -19.30 -2.87 -13.25
CA SER A 40 -19.36 -2.35 -11.88
C SER A 40 -18.88 -3.39 -10.88
N LYS A 41 -19.30 -4.65 -11.03
CA LYS A 41 -18.91 -5.75 -10.13
C LYS A 41 -17.40 -6.04 -10.18
N GLU A 42 -16.83 -6.04 -11.38
CA GLU A 42 -15.38 -6.19 -11.58
C GLU A 42 -14.59 -5.01 -11.01
N SER A 43 -15.09 -3.79 -11.23
CA SER A 43 -14.53 -2.57 -10.65
C SER A 43 -14.50 -2.60 -9.12
N TYR A 44 -15.58 -3.10 -8.49
CA TYR A 44 -15.62 -3.30 -7.03
C TYR A 44 -14.64 -4.36 -6.55
N LYS A 45 -14.50 -5.48 -7.29
CA LYS A 45 -13.52 -6.52 -6.98
C LYS A 45 -12.10 -5.95 -6.95
N GLU A 46 -11.73 -5.13 -7.95
CA GLU A 46 -10.43 -4.45 -7.96
C GLU A 46 -10.28 -3.49 -6.77
N ARG A 47 -11.26 -2.60 -6.53
CA ARG A 47 -11.20 -1.63 -5.42
C ARG A 47 -11.06 -2.29 -4.04
N LYS A 48 -11.66 -3.47 -3.86
CA LYS A 48 -11.61 -4.24 -2.61
C LYS A 48 -10.38 -5.15 -2.49
N ALA A 49 -9.49 -5.20 -3.48
CA ALA A 49 -8.33 -6.08 -3.46
C ALA A 49 -7.19 -5.59 -2.55
N GLY A 50 -7.29 -4.41 -1.94
CA GLY A 50 -6.27 -3.91 -1.00
C GLY A 50 -4.89 -3.84 -1.66
N ALA A 51 -3.88 -4.48 -1.05
CA ALA A 51 -2.53 -4.59 -1.58
C ALA A 51 -2.43 -5.39 -2.89
N GLY A 52 -3.43 -6.21 -3.22
CA GLY A 52 -3.49 -6.92 -4.50
C GLY A 52 -3.79 -6.02 -5.70
N GLN A 53 -4.15 -4.75 -5.52
CA GLN A 53 -4.31 -3.81 -6.64
C GLN A 53 -2.98 -3.59 -7.38
N THR A 54 -2.98 -3.80 -8.70
CA THR A 54 -1.78 -3.76 -9.56
C THR A 54 -0.92 -2.51 -9.35
N LEU A 55 -1.54 -1.33 -9.22
CA LEU A 55 -0.82 -0.06 -9.12
C LEU A 55 -0.64 0.44 -7.67
N THR A 56 -1.38 -0.09 -6.70
CA THR A 56 -1.34 0.44 -5.32
C THR A 56 -0.03 0.11 -4.60
N GLY A 57 0.70 -0.92 -5.06
CA GLY A 57 2.01 -1.30 -4.51
C GLY A 57 3.08 -0.21 -4.62
N LEU A 58 2.97 0.69 -5.61
CA LEU A 58 3.89 1.81 -5.80
C LEU A 58 3.56 3.05 -4.95
N GLY A 59 2.32 3.14 -4.45
CA GLY A 59 1.80 4.29 -3.74
C GLY A 59 0.32 4.53 -4.05
N LYS A 60 -0.40 5.13 -3.10
CA LYS A 60 -1.83 5.42 -3.25
C LYS A 60 -2.01 6.87 -3.72
N TRP A 61 -2.71 7.06 -4.84
CA TRP A 61 -3.20 8.36 -5.28
C TRP A 61 -4.73 8.43 -5.20
N TRP A 62 -5.28 9.59 -4.85
CA TRP A 62 -6.73 9.77 -4.83
C TRP A 62 -7.31 9.77 -6.25
N GLY A 63 -8.53 9.26 -6.41
CA GLY A 63 -9.23 9.33 -7.70
C GLY A 63 -8.83 8.28 -8.77
N ARG A 64 -7.95 7.32 -8.44
CA ARG A 64 -7.60 6.20 -9.34
C ARG A 64 -8.84 5.49 -9.90
N LYS A 65 -8.85 5.24 -11.21
CA LYS A 65 -9.91 4.48 -11.89
C LYS A 65 -9.54 2.98 -11.92
N PRO A 66 -10.52 2.07 -11.76
CA PRO A 66 -10.29 0.64 -11.98
C PRO A 66 -9.75 0.39 -13.38
N LEU A 67 -8.74 -0.47 -13.51
CA LEU A 67 -8.11 -0.80 -14.80
C LEU A 67 -9.12 -1.42 -15.76
N VAL A 68 -9.98 -2.32 -15.25
CA VAL A 68 -11.05 -2.92 -16.05
C VAL A 68 -12.03 -1.90 -16.62
N LEU A 69 -12.31 -0.81 -15.88
CA LEU A 69 -13.16 0.29 -16.33
C LEU A 69 -12.49 1.05 -17.49
N VAL A 70 -11.21 1.39 -17.34
CA VAL A 70 -10.46 2.06 -18.41
C VAL A 70 -10.42 1.18 -19.66
N ARG A 71 -10.11 -0.12 -19.50
CA ARG A 71 -10.09 -1.08 -20.60
C ARG A 71 -11.41 -1.12 -21.35
N ALA A 72 -12.52 -1.25 -20.61
CA ALA A 72 -13.85 -1.30 -21.18
C ALA A 72 -14.20 -0.01 -21.94
N ALA A 73 -13.83 1.16 -21.39
CA ALA A 73 -14.05 2.43 -22.04
C ALA A 73 -13.27 2.56 -23.36
N ILE A 74 -11.98 2.22 -23.36
CA ILE A 74 -11.14 2.27 -24.59
C ILE A 74 -11.66 1.28 -25.64
N LEU A 75 -11.91 0.03 -25.27
CA LEU A 75 -12.48 -0.95 -26.20
C LEU A 75 -13.87 -0.52 -26.69
N GLY A 76 -14.69 0.07 -25.84
CA GLY A 76 -16.00 0.60 -26.23
C GLY A 76 -15.93 1.76 -27.22
N LEU A 77 -14.85 2.54 -27.22
CA LEU A 77 -14.59 3.59 -28.22
C LEU A 77 -14.07 3.04 -29.55
N LEU A 78 -13.36 1.91 -29.52
CA LEU A 78 -12.74 1.30 -30.71
C LEU A 78 -13.67 0.33 -31.44
N LEU A 79 -14.49 -0.42 -30.69
CA LEU A 79 -15.43 -1.38 -31.26
C LEU A 79 -16.57 -0.64 -31.98
N PRO A 80 -17.05 -1.16 -33.12
CA PRO A 80 -18.20 -0.60 -33.82
C PRO A 80 -19.50 -1.04 -33.14
N ALA A 81 -20.54 -0.21 -33.22
CA ALA A 81 -21.92 -0.64 -33.04
C ALA A 81 -22.44 -1.11 -34.41
N THR A 82 -22.68 -2.41 -34.55
CA THR A 82 -23.15 -3.06 -35.78
C THR A 82 -24.65 -3.29 -35.76
N ASP A 83 -25.18 -3.84 -36.85
CA ASP A 83 -26.57 -4.28 -36.94
C ASP A 83 -26.85 -5.57 -36.13
N ASP A 84 -25.84 -6.18 -35.50
CA ASP A 84 -26.00 -7.24 -34.49
C ASP A 84 -25.56 -6.77 -33.09
N PRO A 85 -26.43 -6.03 -32.36
CA PRO A 85 -26.18 -5.58 -31.00
C PRO A 85 -25.79 -6.70 -30.03
N LYS A 86 -26.27 -7.93 -30.25
CA LYS A 86 -25.99 -9.06 -29.38
C LYS A 86 -24.57 -9.56 -29.60
N ALA A 87 -24.15 -9.72 -30.85
CA ALA A 87 -22.78 -10.10 -31.19
C ALA A 87 -21.76 -9.05 -30.73
N ASP A 88 -22.08 -7.75 -30.83
CA ASP A 88 -21.23 -6.67 -30.31
C ASP A 88 -21.02 -6.81 -28.79
N ARG A 89 -22.14 -7.01 -28.07
CA ARG A 89 -22.11 -7.17 -26.61
C ARG A 89 -21.35 -8.43 -26.20
N ASP A 90 -21.59 -9.54 -26.88
CA ASP A 90 -20.92 -10.80 -26.58
C ASP A 90 -19.40 -10.69 -26.90
N THR A 91 -19.02 -9.92 -27.93
CA THR A 91 -17.63 -9.59 -28.28
C THR A 91 -16.93 -8.79 -27.19
N ILE A 92 -17.50 -7.68 -26.72
CA ILE A 92 -16.86 -6.89 -25.66
C ILE A 92 -16.78 -7.66 -24.33
N LEU A 93 -17.80 -8.47 -24.02
CA LEU A 93 -17.78 -9.32 -22.82
C LEU A 93 -16.69 -10.39 -22.91
N ALA A 94 -16.46 -10.98 -24.09
CA ALA A 94 -15.36 -11.92 -24.31
C ALA A 94 -13.99 -11.23 -24.19
N LEU A 95 -13.82 -10.06 -24.80
CA LEU A 95 -12.58 -9.25 -24.70
C LEU A 95 -12.23 -8.85 -23.27
N LEU A 96 -13.25 -8.53 -22.47
CA LEU A 96 -13.11 -8.25 -21.05
C LEU A 96 -13.07 -9.51 -20.18
N THR A 97 -13.18 -10.71 -20.77
CA THR A 97 -13.24 -12.01 -20.08
C THR A 97 -14.34 -12.08 -19.01
N MET A 98 -15.44 -11.37 -19.28
CA MET A 98 -16.65 -11.27 -18.45
C MET A 98 -17.76 -12.20 -18.95
N ASP A 99 -17.54 -12.95 -20.03
CA ASP A 99 -18.41 -14.00 -20.51
C ASP A 99 -18.21 -15.32 -19.74
N ASN A 100 -19.05 -16.34 -20.00
CA ASN A 100 -18.99 -17.59 -19.25
C ASN A 100 -17.67 -18.33 -19.44
N GLU A 101 -17.09 -18.27 -20.65
CA GLU A 101 -15.82 -18.90 -20.96
C GLU A 101 -14.66 -18.16 -20.26
N GLY A 102 -14.64 -16.83 -20.32
CA GLY A 102 -13.66 -16.00 -19.62
C GLY A 102 -13.70 -16.18 -18.11
N LEU A 103 -14.89 -16.22 -17.49
CA LEU A 103 -15.03 -16.45 -16.05
C LEU A 103 -14.50 -17.81 -15.62
N LEU A 104 -14.73 -18.86 -16.41
CA LEU A 104 -14.18 -20.20 -16.15
C LEU A 104 -12.66 -20.23 -16.26
N ARG A 105 -12.10 -19.58 -17.29
CA ARG A 105 -10.66 -19.43 -17.46
C ARG A 105 -10.02 -18.69 -16.27
N ARG A 106 -10.71 -17.69 -15.73
CA ARG A 106 -10.27 -16.90 -14.57
C ARG A 106 -10.43 -17.63 -13.24
N ARG A 107 -11.13 -18.76 -13.18
CA ARG A 107 -11.39 -19.48 -11.92
C ARG A 107 -10.12 -20.20 -11.45
N THR A 108 -9.39 -19.58 -10.54
CA THR A 108 -8.17 -20.15 -9.95
C THR A 108 -8.38 -20.76 -8.57
N LYS A 109 -9.44 -20.37 -7.85
CA LYS A 109 -9.72 -20.89 -6.51
C LYS A 109 -10.64 -22.12 -6.57
N ALA A 110 -10.33 -23.11 -5.74
CA ALA A 110 -11.23 -24.26 -5.51
C ALA A 110 -12.53 -23.80 -4.84
N ILE A 111 -13.64 -24.37 -5.27
CA ILE A 111 -14.96 -24.08 -4.71
C ILE A 111 -15.23 -25.07 -3.57
N PRO A 112 -15.52 -24.59 -2.34
CA PRO A 112 -15.71 -25.46 -1.20
C PRO A 112 -16.96 -26.35 -1.40
N PRO A 113 -16.98 -27.57 -0.83
CA PRO A 113 -18.09 -28.51 -1.01
C PRO A 113 -19.46 -27.90 -0.65
N ALA A 114 -19.52 -27.05 0.37
CA ALA A 114 -20.76 -26.34 0.75
C ALA A 114 -21.30 -25.42 -0.36
N ALA A 115 -20.44 -24.67 -1.05
CA ALA A 115 -20.85 -23.82 -2.15
C ALA A 115 -21.23 -24.64 -3.39
N VAL A 116 -20.53 -25.75 -3.68
CA VAL A 116 -20.96 -26.65 -4.77
C VAL A 116 -22.32 -27.25 -4.47
N HIS A 117 -22.54 -27.75 -3.25
CA HIS A 117 -23.79 -28.37 -2.83
C HIS A 117 -24.98 -27.40 -2.95
N ALA A 118 -24.80 -26.12 -2.63
CA ALA A 118 -25.85 -25.10 -2.75
C ALA A 118 -26.40 -24.99 -4.19
N HIS A 119 -25.53 -25.14 -5.19
CA HIS A 119 -25.87 -25.06 -6.62
C HIS A 119 -26.07 -26.43 -7.31
N ALA A 120 -25.97 -27.51 -6.55
CA ALA A 120 -26.20 -28.87 -7.04
C ALA A 120 -27.70 -29.22 -7.04
N THR A 121 -28.13 -30.03 -8.00
CA THR A 121 -29.48 -30.60 -8.04
C THR A 121 -29.64 -31.67 -6.96
N ALA A 122 -30.87 -32.08 -6.63
CA ALA A 122 -31.11 -33.13 -5.63
C ALA A 122 -30.34 -34.44 -5.94
N ARG A 123 -30.30 -34.83 -7.23
CA ARG A 123 -29.55 -36.00 -7.70
C ARG A 123 -28.05 -35.84 -7.48
N GLU A 124 -27.49 -34.73 -7.91
CA GLU A 124 -26.06 -34.42 -7.75
C GLU A 124 -25.65 -34.32 -6.28
N ARG A 125 -26.53 -33.78 -5.42
CA ARG A 125 -26.31 -33.76 -3.96
C ARG A 125 -26.16 -35.17 -3.41
N ALA A 126 -27.06 -36.07 -3.79
CA ALA A 126 -27.02 -37.47 -3.39
C ALA A 126 -25.82 -38.23 -3.99
N GLU A 127 -25.43 -37.92 -5.23
CA GLU A 127 -24.30 -38.57 -5.90
C GLU A 127 -22.94 -38.10 -5.36
N TRP A 128 -22.79 -36.82 -5.02
CA TRP A 128 -21.47 -36.23 -4.74
C TRP A 128 -21.15 -35.97 -3.27
N PHE A 129 -22.15 -35.93 -2.38
CA PHE A 129 -21.95 -35.50 -1.00
C PHE A 129 -22.54 -36.44 0.03
N ASP A 130 -21.88 -36.50 1.19
CA ASP A 130 -22.41 -37.02 2.44
C ASP A 130 -22.66 -35.85 3.40
N MET A 131 -23.70 -35.94 4.21
CA MET A 131 -23.99 -34.95 5.25
C MET A 131 -23.35 -35.38 6.57
N VAL A 132 -22.33 -34.64 7.01
CA VAL A 132 -21.63 -34.90 8.27
C VAL A 132 -21.79 -33.66 9.15
N GLU A 133 -22.42 -33.81 10.32
CA GLU A 133 -22.70 -32.70 11.25
C GLU A 133 -23.47 -31.54 10.57
N GLY A 134 -24.41 -31.86 9.68
CA GLY A 134 -25.19 -30.87 8.94
C GLY A 134 -24.43 -30.13 7.84
N LYS A 135 -23.16 -30.47 7.58
CA LYS A 135 -22.35 -29.86 6.50
C LYS A 135 -22.10 -30.88 5.37
N PRO A 136 -22.22 -30.47 4.10
CA PRO A 136 -21.91 -31.35 2.99
C PRO A 136 -20.39 -31.57 2.91
N LYS A 137 -19.97 -32.83 2.90
CA LYS A 137 -18.61 -33.26 2.60
C LYS A 137 -18.59 -34.06 1.32
N TRP A 138 -17.51 -33.94 0.54
CA TRP A 138 -17.35 -34.75 -0.67
C TRP A 138 -17.36 -36.23 -0.34
N LYS A 139 -18.12 -37.02 -1.11
CA LYS A 139 -17.93 -38.48 -1.19
C LYS A 139 -16.52 -38.80 -1.71
N LYS A 140 -16.13 -40.07 -1.64
CA LYS A 140 -14.90 -40.60 -2.22
C LYS A 140 -14.98 -40.58 -3.75
N LEU A 141 -14.94 -39.37 -4.31
CA LEU A 141 -15.03 -39.07 -5.73
C LEU A 141 -13.63 -38.96 -6.36
N PRO A 142 -13.45 -39.42 -7.60
CA PRO A 142 -12.27 -39.10 -8.40
C PRO A 142 -12.06 -37.59 -8.54
N ALA A 143 -10.80 -37.16 -8.70
CA ALA A 143 -10.46 -35.75 -8.84
C ALA A 143 -11.17 -35.07 -10.03
N GLU A 144 -11.31 -35.78 -11.16
CA GLU A 144 -12.00 -35.27 -12.35
C GLU A 144 -13.50 -35.05 -12.12
N GLU A 145 -14.17 -35.96 -11.41
CA GLU A 145 -15.58 -35.78 -11.07
C GLU A 145 -15.78 -34.60 -10.13
N ARG A 146 -14.88 -34.43 -9.15
CA ARG A 146 -14.89 -33.26 -8.27
C ARG A 146 -14.66 -31.97 -9.06
N ARG A 147 -13.77 -31.97 -10.05
CA ARG A 147 -13.50 -30.83 -10.95
C ARG A 147 -14.76 -30.48 -11.75
N ARG A 148 -15.42 -31.48 -12.32
CA ARG A 148 -16.67 -31.34 -13.08
C ARG A 148 -17.82 -30.82 -12.23
N ALA A 149 -17.97 -31.34 -11.00
CA ALA A 149 -18.98 -30.87 -10.05
C ALA A 149 -18.77 -29.38 -9.71
N GLN A 150 -17.53 -28.98 -9.42
CA GLN A 150 -17.19 -27.57 -9.19
C GLN A 150 -17.45 -26.70 -10.42
N GLU A 151 -17.12 -27.16 -11.63
CA GLU A 151 -17.40 -26.41 -12.85
C GLU A 151 -18.90 -26.23 -13.08
N LEU A 152 -19.70 -27.28 -12.87
CA LEU A 152 -21.14 -27.22 -13.05
C LEU A 152 -21.81 -26.28 -12.05
N ALA A 153 -21.42 -26.37 -10.77
CA ALA A 153 -21.85 -25.42 -9.76
C ALA A 153 -21.44 -24.00 -10.13
N PHE A 154 -20.18 -23.79 -10.53
CA PHE A 154 -19.70 -22.49 -10.97
C PHE A 154 -20.54 -21.91 -12.10
N ARG A 155 -20.90 -22.70 -13.12
CA ARG A 155 -21.75 -22.23 -14.24
C ARG A 155 -23.11 -21.73 -13.76
N ARG A 156 -23.68 -22.35 -12.72
CA ARG A 156 -24.99 -22.01 -12.12
C ARG A 156 -24.94 -20.83 -11.15
N MET A 157 -23.76 -20.49 -10.60
CA MET A 157 -23.59 -19.36 -9.70
C MET A 157 -23.96 -18.01 -10.36
N GLY A 158 -24.43 -17.09 -9.51
CA GLY A 158 -24.57 -15.68 -9.89
C GLY A 158 -23.21 -15.03 -10.15
N TYR A 159 -23.21 -13.91 -10.89
CA TYR A 159 -21.95 -13.24 -11.30
C TYR A 159 -21.08 -12.84 -10.10
N ASP A 160 -21.67 -12.25 -9.04
CA ASP A 160 -20.92 -11.79 -7.86
C ASP A 160 -20.24 -12.94 -7.12
N GLU A 161 -20.94 -14.07 -7.01
CA GLU A 161 -20.41 -15.27 -6.38
C GLU A 161 -19.25 -15.86 -7.19
N LYS A 162 -19.40 -15.94 -8.52
CA LYS A 162 -18.32 -16.36 -9.43
C LYS A 162 -17.05 -15.54 -9.19
N LEU A 163 -17.18 -14.22 -9.07
CA LEU A 163 -16.05 -13.32 -8.85
C LEU A 163 -15.24 -13.64 -7.60
N THR A 164 -15.82 -14.25 -6.55
CA THR A 164 -15.05 -14.60 -5.35
C THR A 164 -13.97 -15.65 -5.63
N TYR A 165 -14.16 -16.46 -6.68
CA TYR A 165 -13.27 -17.55 -7.11
C TYR A 165 -12.38 -17.20 -8.31
N CYS A 166 -12.65 -16.06 -8.97
CA CYS A 166 -11.92 -15.64 -10.17
C CYS A 166 -10.74 -14.71 -9.86
N GLN A 167 -9.72 -14.74 -10.70
CA GLN A 167 -8.82 -13.61 -10.93
C GLN A 167 -9.58 -12.45 -11.60
N ARG A 168 -9.02 -11.24 -11.57
CA ARG A 168 -9.53 -10.05 -12.27
C ARG A 168 -9.11 -10.06 -13.74
N PRO A 169 -9.79 -9.32 -14.63
CA PRO A 169 -9.48 -9.32 -16.06
C PRO A 169 -8.05 -8.87 -16.41
N GLU A 170 -7.42 -8.06 -15.56
CA GLU A 170 -6.03 -7.58 -15.70
C GLU A 170 -4.96 -8.57 -15.23
N GLU A 171 -5.35 -9.65 -14.57
CA GLU A 171 -4.43 -10.66 -14.04
C GLU A 171 -4.24 -11.86 -14.99
N ILE A 172 -4.84 -11.80 -16.19
CA ILE A 172 -4.74 -12.85 -17.21
C ILE A 172 -4.49 -12.23 -18.59
N ASP A 173 -3.93 -13.02 -19.51
CA ASP A 173 -3.56 -12.57 -20.87
C ASP A 173 -4.76 -12.21 -21.77
N GLY A 174 -5.98 -12.59 -21.37
CA GLY A 174 -7.21 -12.26 -22.07
C GLY A 174 -8.02 -13.49 -22.53
N PRO A 175 -8.76 -13.36 -23.65
CA PRO A 175 -9.66 -14.40 -24.16
C PRO A 175 -8.95 -15.72 -24.51
N SER A 176 -9.72 -16.80 -24.60
CA SER A 176 -9.22 -18.08 -25.12
C SER A 176 -9.01 -18.01 -26.65
N LEU A 177 -8.31 -19.00 -27.22
CA LEU A 177 -8.17 -19.13 -28.67
C LEU A 177 -9.53 -19.23 -29.38
N GLU A 178 -10.50 -19.94 -28.79
CA GLU A 178 -11.83 -20.08 -29.38
C GLU A 178 -12.64 -18.78 -29.29
N ALA A 179 -12.51 -18.04 -28.19
CA ALA A 179 -13.08 -16.71 -28.07
C ALA A 179 -12.48 -15.75 -29.10
N TRP A 180 -11.15 -15.76 -29.30
CA TRP A 180 -10.47 -14.98 -30.33
C TRP A 180 -10.98 -15.29 -31.74
N ARG A 181 -11.19 -16.56 -32.09
CA ARG A 181 -11.79 -16.94 -33.38
C ARG A 181 -13.17 -16.33 -33.60
N ARG A 182 -14.01 -16.29 -32.56
CA ARG A 182 -15.35 -15.67 -32.64
C ARG A 182 -15.26 -14.15 -32.75
N ILE A 183 -14.42 -13.52 -31.93
CA ILE A 183 -14.15 -12.07 -31.95
C ILE A 183 -13.66 -11.65 -33.34
N ASN A 184 -12.64 -12.33 -33.87
CA ASN A 184 -12.05 -12.04 -35.17
C ASN A 184 -13.02 -12.23 -36.32
N ARG A 185 -13.91 -13.23 -36.25
CA ARG A 185 -14.97 -13.40 -37.24
C ARG A 185 -15.96 -12.24 -37.24
N HIS A 186 -16.35 -11.77 -36.05
CA HIS A 186 -17.29 -10.66 -35.90
C HIS A 186 -16.70 -9.32 -36.36
N LEU A 187 -15.45 -9.06 -35.97
CA LEU A 187 -14.76 -7.79 -36.29
C LEU A 187 -14.01 -7.83 -37.62
N GLY A 188 -13.94 -8.99 -38.27
CA GLY A 188 -13.11 -9.22 -39.45
C GLY A 188 -11.61 -9.00 -39.20
N THR A 189 -11.11 -9.23 -37.99
CA THR A 189 -9.69 -9.04 -37.57
C THR A 189 -8.91 -10.35 -37.54
N SER A 190 -7.61 -10.30 -37.25
CA SER A 190 -6.75 -11.49 -37.10
C SER A 190 -6.00 -11.60 -35.76
N ALA A 191 -6.33 -10.74 -34.80
CA ALA A 191 -5.62 -10.62 -33.53
C ALA A 191 -5.68 -11.87 -32.64
N ALA A 192 -4.57 -12.16 -31.96
CA ALA A 192 -4.45 -13.18 -30.93
C ALA A 192 -4.27 -12.58 -29.52
N ALA A 193 -4.08 -11.26 -29.41
CA ALA A 193 -3.95 -10.53 -28.17
C ALA A 193 -4.59 -9.14 -28.24
N LEU A 194 -4.86 -8.54 -27.07
CA LEU A 194 -5.45 -7.20 -26.99
C LEU A 194 -4.62 -6.12 -27.73
N PRO A 195 -3.28 -6.05 -27.61
CA PRO A 195 -2.47 -5.08 -28.35
C PRO A 195 -2.60 -5.18 -29.86
N GLU A 196 -2.65 -6.40 -30.39
CA GLU A 196 -2.84 -6.65 -31.82
C GLU A 196 -4.22 -6.19 -32.27
N LEU A 197 -5.26 -6.51 -31.49
CA LEU A 197 -6.62 -6.06 -31.78
C LEU A 197 -6.72 -4.55 -31.77
N VAL A 198 -6.22 -3.89 -30.72
CA VAL A 198 -6.27 -2.42 -30.58
C VAL A 198 -5.57 -1.75 -31.75
N ARG A 199 -4.43 -2.27 -32.19
CA ARG A 199 -3.73 -1.79 -33.39
C ARG A 199 -4.57 -2.00 -34.66
N GLU A 200 -5.08 -3.20 -34.91
CA GLU A 200 -5.92 -3.47 -36.09
C GLU A 200 -7.18 -2.60 -36.13
N LEU A 201 -7.84 -2.39 -34.98
CA LEU A 201 -9.00 -1.52 -34.85
C LEU A 201 -8.61 -0.05 -35.08
N GLY A 202 -7.48 0.39 -34.53
CA GLY A 202 -6.97 1.75 -34.75
C GLY A 202 -6.66 2.03 -36.22
N GLU A 203 -5.98 1.12 -36.91
CA GLU A 203 -5.71 1.25 -38.35
C GLU A 203 -7.01 1.39 -39.16
N ARG A 204 -8.03 0.58 -38.84
CA ARG A 204 -9.31 0.64 -39.55
C ARG A 204 -10.10 1.91 -39.27
N ARG A 205 -10.06 2.40 -38.03
CA ARG A 205 -10.90 3.51 -37.56
C ARG A 205 -10.25 4.88 -37.76
N PHE A 206 -8.93 4.95 -37.62
CA PHE A 206 -8.15 6.19 -37.59
C PHE A 206 -6.95 6.19 -38.55
N GLY A 207 -6.58 5.05 -39.13
CA GLY A 207 -5.37 4.93 -39.97
C GLY A 207 -4.05 4.97 -39.19
N HIS A 208 -4.10 4.74 -37.86
CA HIS A 208 -2.94 4.67 -37.00
C HIS A 208 -3.26 3.96 -35.67
N THR A 209 -2.24 3.57 -34.90
CA THR A 209 -2.37 3.09 -33.52
C THR A 209 -3.16 4.09 -32.65
N PRO A 210 -4.17 3.68 -31.87
CA PRO A 210 -4.96 4.61 -31.06
C PRO A 210 -4.10 5.38 -30.06
N ARG A 211 -4.35 6.69 -29.93
CA ARG A 211 -3.65 7.57 -28.99
C ARG A 211 -4.58 7.94 -27.84
N VAL A 212 -4.12 7.77 -26.60
CA VAL A 212 -4.89 8.06 -25.40
C VAL A 212 -4.12 9.06 -24.54
N GLY A 213 -4.72 10.21 -24.27
CA GLY A 213 -4.14 11.25 -23.42
C GLY A 213 -4.94 11.44 -22.14
N ASP A 214 -4.25 11.54 -21.00
CA ASP A 214 -4.84 11.93 -19.71
C ASP A 214 -4.05 13.10 -19.10
N ALA A 215 -4.66 14.29 -19.10
CA ALA A 215 -4.00 15.52 -18.67
C ALA A 215 -3.94 15.68 -17.13
N PHE A 216 -4.68 14.84 -16.38
CA PHE A 216 -4.77 14.83 -14.93
C PHE A 216 -4.68 13.40 -14.40
N CYS A 217 -3.61 12.71 -14.81
CA CYS A 217 -3.52 11.26 -14.75
C CYS A 217 -3.45 10.70 -13.32
N GLY A 218 -3.09 11.51 -12.34
CA GLY A 218 -3.01 11.11 -10.95
C GLY A 218 -2.10 9.90 -10.76
N GLY A 219 -2.66 8.79 -10.28
CA GLY A 219 -1.93 7.52 -10.09
C GLY A 219 -1.74 6.70 -11.37
N GLY A 220 -2.03 7.25 -12.55
CA GLY A 220 -1.66 6.68 -13.84
C GLY A 220 -2.53 5.53 -14.36
N SER A 221 -3.71 5.29 -13.79
CA SER A 221 -4.55 4.14 -14.19
C SER A 221 -4.98 4.17 -15.66
N ILE A 222 -5.28 5.35 -16.20
CA ILE A 222 -5.69 5.53 -17.60
C ILE A 222 -4.52 5.28 -18.55
N PRO A 223 -3.40 6.01 -18.45
CA PRO A 223 -2.27 5.79 -19.35
C PRO A 223 -1.66 4.39 -19.20
N PHE A 224 -1.62 3.83 -17.98
CA PHE A 224 -1.14 2.47 -17.76
C PHE A 224 -1.98 1.43 -18.51
N GLU A 225 -3.30 1.45 -18.36
CA GLU A 225 -4.15 0.48 -19.03
C GLU A 225 -4.16 0.68 -20.55
N ALA A 226 -4.14 1.93 -21.01
CA ALA A 226 -4.05 2.26 -22.43
C ALA A 226 -2.78 1.68 -23.07
N ALA A 227 -1.62 1.92 -22.45
CA ALA A 227 -0.35 1.36 -22.91
C ALA A 227 -0.39 -0.18 -22.91
N ARG A 228 -0.91 -0.78 -21.84
CA ARG A 228 -0.97 -2.24 -21.68
C ARG A 228 -1.81 -2.94 -22.74
N ILE A 229 -2.86 -2.29 -23.25
CA ILE A 229 -3.68 -2.83 -24.34
C ILE A 229 -3.23 -2.39 -25.73
N GLY A 230 -2.08 -1.72 -25.86
CA GLY A 230 -1.47 -1.40 -27.16
C GLY A 230 -1.78 -0.02 -27.74
N CYS A 231 -2.29 0.93 -26.94
CA CYS A 231 -2.41 2.33 -27.36
C CYS A 231 -1.09 3.10 -27.14
N ASP A 232 -0.88 4.16 -27.91
CA ASP A 232 0.09 5.20 -27.58
C ASP A 232 -0.47 6.04 -26.42
N ALA A 233 0.12 5.91 -25.23
CA ALA A 233 -0.36 6.57 -24.03
C ALA A 233 0.43 7.84 -23.70
N TYR A 234 -0.28 8.93 -23.43
CA TYR A 234 0.27 10.22 -23.02
C TYR A 234 -0.35 10.62 -21.67
N ALA A 235 0.48 11.13 -20.76
CA ALA A 235 0.06 11.46 -19.42
C ALA A 235 0.71 12.75 -18.93
N SER A 236 -0.06 13.57 -18.23
CA SER A 236 0.47 14.69 -17.46
C SER A 236 -0.26 14.82 -16.12
N ASP A 237 0.43 15.41 -15.14
CA ASP A 237 -0.17 15.86 -13.89
C ASP A 237 0.61 17.07 -13.38
N LEU A 238 -0.06 17.95 -12.63
CA LEU A 238 0.58 19.08 -11.98
C LEU A 238 1.42 18.62 -10.79
N SER A 239 1.00 17.56 -10.12
CA SER A 239 1.69 17.01 -8.96
C SER A 239 2.91 16.19 -9.41
N PRO A 240 4.13 16.53 -8.95
CA PRO A 240 5.31 15.72 -9.26
C PRO A 240 5.20 14.30 -8.68
N VAL A 241 4.47 14.12 -7.57
CA VAL A 241 4.22 12.79 -6.98
C VAL A 241 3.30 11.96 -7.87
N ALA A 242 2.26 12.57 -8.45
CA ALA A 242 1.37 11.88 -9.38
C ALA A 242 2.09 11.50 -10.66
N ALA A 243 2.87 12.43 -11.23
CA ALA A 243 3.70 12.18 -12.39
C ALA A 243 4.70 11.04 -12.13
N LEU A 244 5.35 11.03 -10.96
CA LEU A 244 6.27 9.97 -10.54
C LEU A 244 5.57 8.60 -10.43
N LEU A 245 4.39 8.54 -9.79
CA LEU A 245 3.61 7.31 -9.68
C LEU A 245 3.13 6.79 -11.04
N THR A 246 2.71 7.70 -11.92
CA THR A 246 2.31 7.35 -13.30
C THR A 246 3.50 6.82 -14.09
N TRP A 247 4.66 7.47 -13.99
CA TRP A 247 5.89 7.01 -14.63
C TRP A 247 6.30 5.64 -14.11
N ALA A 248 6.26 5.42 -12.79
CA ALA A 248 6.58 4.14 -12.17
C ALA A 248 5.59 3.04 -12.58
N ALA A 249 4.30 3.35 -12.70
CA ALA A 249 3.31 2.42 -13.21
C ALA A 249 3.68 1.92 -14.62
N LEU A 250 4.01 2.85 -15.53
CA LEU A 250 4.36 2.52 -16.91
C LEU A 250 5.70 1.77 -17.02
N ASN A 251 6.74 2.25 -16.34
CA ASN A 251 8.11 1.79 -16.58
C ASN A 251 8.58 0.70 -15.61
N ILE A 252 8.08 0.68 -14.37
CA ILE A 252 8.44 -0.35 -13.38
C ILE A 252 7.44 -1.50 -13.43
N VAL A 253 6.14 -1.22 -13.25
CA VAL A 253 5.11 -2.27 -13.28
C VAL A 253 4.90 -2.76 -14.72
N GLY A 254 4.87 -1.85 -15.70
CA GLY A 254 4.77 -2.20 -17.11
C GLY A 254 6.08 -2.67 -17.75
N GLY A 255 7.23 -2.46 -17.10
CA GLY A 255 8.55 -2.86 -17.60
C GLY A 255 8.85 -4.36 -17.52
N GLY A 256 7.98 -5.14 -16.87
CA GLY A 256 8.10 -6.59 -16.76
C GLY A 256 9.00 -7.07 -15.61
N PRO A 257 9.12 -8.40 -15.43
CA PRO A 257 9.77 -9.01 -14.27
C PRO A 257 11.23 -8.57 -14.08
N GLU A 258 11.99 -8.45 -15.17
CA GLU A 258 13.41 -8.08 -15.12
C GLU A 258 13.63 -6.67 -14.54
N VAL A 259 12.76 -5.72 -14.89
CA VAL A 259 12.83 -4.35 -14.34
C VAL A 259 12.49 -4.37 -12.85
N VAL A 260 11.44 -5.10 -12.47
CA VAL A 260 11.04 -5.25 -11.06
C VAL A 260 12.16 -5.87 -10.24
N GLU A 261 12.77 -6.94 -10.71
CA GLU A 261 13.89 -7.62 -10.04
C GLU A 261 15.10 -6.70 -9.88
N ARG A 262 15.42 -5.90 -10.89
CA ARG A 262 16.50 -4.90 -10.85
C ARG A 262 16.23 -3.80 -9.81
N VAL A 263 15.02 -3.25 -9.79
CA VAL A 263 14.61 -2.26 -8.78
C VAL A 263 14.70 -2.84 -7.37
N GLN A 264 14.23 -4.08 -7.17
CA GLN A 264 14.34 -4.76 -5.88
C GLN A 264 15.80 -5.03 -5.48
N ALA A 265 16.66 -5.35 -6.45
CA ALA A 265 18.10 -5.51 -6.20
C ALA A 265 18.73 -4.18 -5.75
N ALA A 266 18.37 -3.06 -6.37
CA ALA A 266 18.83 -1.74 -5.94
C ALA A 266 18.36 -1.39 -4.52
N GLN A 267 17.09 -1.66 -4.20
CA GLN A 267 16.54 -1.49 -2.85
C GLN A 267 17.32 -2.32 -1.81
N ARG A 268 17.66 -3.57 -2.13
CA ARG A 268 18.50 -4.42 -1.27
C ARG A 268 19.91 -3.85 -1.09
N ARG A 269 20.57 -3.41 -2.16
CA ARG A 269 21.92 -2.79 -2.07
C ARG A 269 21.92 -1.57 -1.14
N VAL A 270 20.95 -0.68 -1.29
CA VAL A 270 20.79 0.51 -0.43
C VAL A 270 20.54 0.10 1.02
N TYR A 271 19.65 -0.86 1.26
CA TYR A 271 19.38 -1.36 2.61
C TYR A 271 20.64 -1.92 3.27
N GLU A 272 21.39 -2.78 2.59
CA GLU A 272 22.63 -3.37 3.13
C GLU A 272 23.71 -2.30 3.39
N ALA A 273 23.86 -1.32 2.48
CA ALA A 273 24.82 -0.23 2.67
C ALA A 273 24.48 0.64 3.89
N VAL A 274 23.20 0.99 4.06
CA VAL A 274 22.75 1.76 5.23
C VAL A 274 22.89 0.95 6.51
N LYS A 275 22.49 -0.33 6.47
CA LYS A 275 22.62 -1.25 7.60
C LYS A 275 24.09 -1.39 8.02
N GLN A 276 25.00 -1.62 7.09
CA GLN A 276 26.43 -1.72 7.36
C GLN A 276 26.93 -0.45 8.05
N GLN A 277 26.57 0.74 7.53
CA GLN A 277 27.00 2.00 8.11
C GLN A 277 26.52 2.17 9.56
N ILE A 278 25.26 1.78 9.82
CA ILE A 278 24.65 1.84 11.15
C ILE A 278 25.31 0.84 12.12
N ASP A 279 25.60 -0.38 11.65
CA ASP A 279 26.32 -1.38 12.43
C ASP A 279 27.74 -0.90 12.80
N GLU A 280 28.46 -0.28 11.86
CA GLU A 280 29.79 0.31 12.09
C GLU A 280 29.75 1.41 13.17
N TRP A 281 28.66 2.18 13.24
CA TRP A 281 28.50 3.20 14.27
C TRP A 281 28.09 2.62 15.62
N GLY A 282 27.53 1.41 15.66
CA GLY A 282 27.09 0.75 16.89
C GLY A 282 25.90 1.44 17.60
N ILE A 283 25.23 2.41 16.95
CA ILE A 283 24.17 3.22 17.56
C ILE A 283 22.84 2.47 17.76
N GLU A 284 22.72 1.29 17.17
CA GLU A 284 21.55 0.39 17.22
C GLU A 284 21.83 -0.92 17.95
N ARG A 285 23.02 -1.09 18.53
CA ARG A 285 23.45 -2.35 19.17
C ARG A 285 23.76 -2.17 20.65
N ASN A 286 23.10 -2.95 21.51
CA ASN A 286 23.37 -2.94 22.95
C ASN A 286 24.61 -3.77 23.33
N GLU A 287 24.94 -3.78 24.61
CA GLU A 287 26.09 -4.47 25.21
C GLU A 287 26.00 -6.00 25.05
N ASP A 288 24.78 -6.53 24.98
CA ASP A 288 24.50 -7.96 24.77
C ASP A 288 24.51 -8.36 23.28
N GLY A 289 24.76 -7.41 22.38
CA GLY A 289 24.77 -7.62 20.93
C GLY A 289 23.39 -7.65 20.28
N TRP A 290 22.31 -7.32 21.00
CA TRP A 290 20.95 -7.19 20.47
C TRP A 290 20.82 -5.92 19.64
N ILE A 291 19.91 -5.94 18.66
CA ILE A 291 19.70 -4.85 17.71
C ILE A 291 18.35 -4.19 18.02
N ALA A 292 18.32 -2.87 18.15
CA ALA A 292 17.07 -2.15 18.31
C ALA A 292 16.30 -2.13 16.99
N ASP A 293 15.00 -2.47 17.04
CA ASP A 293 14.11 -2.38 15.87
C ASP A 293 12.96 -1.37 16.08
N ALA A 294 12.85 -0.79 17.28
CA ALA A 294 11.94 0.31 17.57
C ALA A 294 12.42 1.18 18.75
N TYR A 295 12.28 2.50 18.61
CA TYR A 295 12.47 3.50 19.66
C TYR A 295 11.17 4.25 19.86
N LEU A 296 10.65 4.25 21.08
CA LEU A 296 9.39 4.89 21.42
C LEU A 296 9.66 6.19 22.18
N TYR A 297 9.26 7.29 21.57
CA TYR A 297 9.39 8.63 22.13
C TYR A 297 8.03 9.19 22.54
N CYS A 298 8.03 10.04 23.56
CA CYS A 298 6.86 10.81 23.97
C CYS A 298 7.23 12.29 24.11
N ASN A 299 6.23 13.16 24.09
CA ASN A 299 6.41 14.55 24.49
C ASN A 299 6.20 14.68 26.00
N GLU A 300 6.96 15.54 26.64
CA GLU A 300 6.82 15.94 28.04
C GLU A 300 6.49 17.42 28.14
N VAL A 301 5.58 17.75 29.06
CA VAL A 301 5.16 19.13 29.35
C VAL A 301 5.02 19.33 30.85
N VAL A 302 5.14 20.57 31.32
CA VAL A 302 4.78 20.91 32.70
C VAL A 302 3.27 21.11 32.77
N ASP A 303 2.58 20.26 33.54
CA ASP A 303 1.14 20.43 33.77
C ASP A 303 0.88 21.64 34.68
N PRO A 304 0.00 22.59 34.31
CA PRO A 304 -0.21 23.81 35.07
C PRO A 304 -0.93 23.59 36.40
N VAL A 305 -1.59 22.44 36.60
CA VAL A 305 -2.33 22.14 37.84
C VAL A 305 -1.42 21.46 38.85
N SER A 306 -0.76 20.37 38.48
CA SER A 306 0.15 19.65 39.37
C SER A 306 1.52 20.34 39.49
N GLY A 307 1.96 21.04 38.45
CA GLY A 307 3.33 21.56 38.34
C GLY A 307 4.37 20.49 38.04
N TRP A 308 3.94 19.27 37.68
CA TRP A 308 4.83 18.16 37.33
C TRP A 308 5.12 18.13 35.84
N ARG A 309 6.31 17.64 35.48
CA ARG A 309 6.67 17.31 34.09
C ARG A 309 6.04 15.96 33.74
N VAL A 310 4.96 16.00 32.97
CA VAL A 310 4.13 14.83 32.61
C VAL A 310 4.51 14.35 31.20
N PRO A 311 4.97 13.10 31.03
CA PRO A 311 5.12 12.48 29.72
C PRO A 311 3.75 12.16 29.15
N LEU A 312 3.55 12.42 27.86
CA LEU A 312 2.26 12.38 27.19
C LEU A 312 2.15 11.14 26.30
N ALA A 313 1.28 10.22 26.70
CA ALA A 313 0.92 9.07 25.90
C ALA A 313 -0.59 8.77 26.03
N PRO A 314 -1.27 8.34 24.93
CA PRO A 314 -2.67 7.94 25.01
C PRO A 314 -2.87 6.65 25.80
N THR A 315 -1.82 5.84 25.91
CA THR A 315 -1.77 4.56 26.64
C THR A 315 -0.32 4.26 27.00
N TRP A 316 -0.12 3.50 28.08
CA TRP A 316 1.20 2.98 28.47
C TRP A 316 1.40 1.51 28.08
N MET A 317 0.53 0.98 27.21
CA MET A 317 0.75 -0.28 26.51
C MET A 317 1.78 -0.13 25.41
N VAL A 318 2.82 -0.96 25.40
CA VAL A 318 3.85 -0.94 24.35
C VAL A 318 3.90 -2.21 23.50
N GLY A 319 3.41 -3.36 23.99
CA GLY A 319 3.36 -4.57 23.17
C GLY A 319 2.33 -5.58 23.63
N ASN A 320 1.48 -6.07 22.73
CA ASN A 320 0.46 -7.06 23.08
C ASN A 320 1.03 -8.49 23.26
N ARG A 321 1.95 -8.91 22.38
CA ARG A 321 2.47 -10.29 22.36
C ARG A 321 3.28 -10.65 23.59
N LEU A 322 4.20 -9.78 24.01
CA LEU A 322 4.99 -9.94 25.23
C LEU A 322 4.30 -9.35 26.46
N ARG A 323 3.04 -8.90 26.31
CA ARG A 323 2.26 -8.26 27.38
C ARG A 323 3.07 -7.14 28.03
N ALA A 324 3.68 -6.32 27.19
CA ALA A 324 4.64 -5.29 27.57
C ALA A 324 3.95 -3.95 27.83
N MET A 325 4.26 -3.34 28.98
CA MET A 325 3.71 -2.05 29.42
C MET A 325 4.76 -1.20 30.14
N VAL A 326 4.48 0.10 30.25
CA VAL A 326 5.32 1.08 30.95
C VAL A 326 4.61 1.52 32.21
N GLU A 327 5.28 1.39 33.34
CA GLU A 327 4.89 1.98 34.61
C GLU A 327 5.59 3.34 34.78
N LEU A 328 4.85 4.34 35.24
CA LEU A 328 5.39 5.65 35.60
C LEU A 328 5.64 5.69 37.10
N ILE A 329 6.89 5.92 37.49
CA ILE A 329 7.27 6.08 38.90
C ILE A 329 7.49 7.57 39.19
N PRO A 330 6.69 8.22 40.07
CA PRO A 330 6.88 9.63 40.40
C PRO A 330 8.20 9.87 41.13
N ASN A 331 8.97 10.85 40.67
CA ASN A 331 10.13 11.39 41.36
C ASN A 331 9.80 12.78 41.92
N VAL A 332 9.63 12.86 43.25
CA VAL A 332 9.19 14.07 43.97
C VAL A 332 10.24 15.18 43.93
N GLU A 333 11.52 14.83 43.90
CA GLU A 333 12.62 15.81 43.89
C GLU A 333 12.65 16.58 42.58
N THR A 334 12.48 15.89 41.45
CA THR A 334 12.50 16.48 40.12
C THR A 334 11.12 16.88 39.60
N ARG A 335 10.05 16.48 40.32
CA ARG A 335 8.65 16.57 39.88
C ARG A 335 8.45 16.01 38.47
N SER A 336 9.01 14.83 38.22
CA SER A 336 8.92 14.13 36.93
C SER A 336 8.66 12.64 37.13
N PHE A 337 8.68 11.85 36.04
CA PHE A 337 8.46 10.41 36.11
C PHE A 337 9.68 9.63 35.62
N GLU A 338 9.96 8.52 36.26
CA GLU A 338 10.84 7.46 35.76
C GLU A 338 9.99 6.41 35.04
N PHE A 339 10.57 5.77 34.02
CA PHE A 339 9.92 4.72 33.24
C PHE A 339 10.44 3.37 33.67
N VAL A 340 9.54 2.47 34.08
CA VAL A 340 9.85 1.06 34.29
C VAL A 340 9.08 0.26 33.24
N VAL A 341 9.79 -0.54 32.45
CA VAL A 341 9.16 -1.40 31.44
C VAL A 341 8.98 -2.79 32.00
N HIS A 342 7.75 -3.29 31.92
CA HIS A 342 7.38 -4.63 32.36
C HIS A 342 6.98 -5.47 31.16
N GLU A 343 7.42 -6.73 31.14
CA GLU A 343 6.93 -7.77 30.23
C GLU A 343 6.18 -8.83 31.03
N ASN A 344 5.36 -9.63 30.34
CA ASN A 344 4.51 -10.65 30.96
C ASN A 344 3.55 -10.07 32.03
N ALA A 345 3.12 -8.82 31.87
CA ALA A 345 2.24 -8.15 32.83
C ALA A 345 0.89 -8.87 32.97
N SER A 346 0.26 -8.83 34.14
CA SER A 346 -1.05 -9.42 34.42
C SER A 346 -2.20 -8.72 33.66
N ASP A 347 -3.38 -9.33 33.58
CA ASP A 347 -4.52 -8.71 32.87
C ASP A 347 -4.94 -7.40 33.55
N GLU A 348 -4.83 -7.31 34.88
CA GLU A 348 -5.07 -6.09 35.65
C GLU A 348 -4.05 -5.00 35.32
N GLN A 349 -2.76 -5.35 35.22
CA GLN A 349 -1.72 -4.40 34.84
C GLN A 349 -1.92 -3.88 33.41
N LEU A 350 -2.30 -4.75 32.47
CA LEU A 350 -2.59 -4.34 31.09
C LEU A 350 -3.83 -3.45 31.00
N ALA A 351 -4.89 -3.76 31.75
CA ALA A 351 -6.09 -2.91 31.82
C ALA A 351 -5.74 -1.53 32.37
N SER A 352 -4.98 -1.49 33.47
CA SER A 352 -4.44 -0.26 34.06
C SER A 352 -3.62 0.56 33.06
N ALA A 353 -2.70 -0.05 32.33
CA ALA A 353 -1.86 0.63 31.33
C ALA A 353 -2.67 1.29 30.21
N ARG A 354 -3.78 0.67 29.80
CA ARG A 354 -4.70 1.20 28.77
C ARG A 354 -5.46 2.42 29.27
N GLU A 355 -5.89 2.41 30.52
CA GLU A 355 -6.71 3.47 31.09
C GLU A 355 -5.88 4.66 31.61
N ASN A 356 -4.66 4.39 32.05
CA ASN A 356 -3.80 5.36 32.74
C ASN A 356 -2.92 6.22 31.81
N GLY A 357 -3.23 6.28 30.51
CA GLY A 357 -2.64 7.25 29.59
C GLY A 357 -2.79 8.69 30.10
N THR A 358 -1.75 9.49 29.89
CA THR A 358 -1.61 10.88 30.33
C THR A 358 -2.01 11.90 29.26
N TRP A 359 -2.37 11.43 28.07
CA TRP A 359 -2.92 12.24 26.98
C TRP A 359 -4.35 11.80 26.63
N LYS A 360 -5.35 12.61 26.98
CA LYS A 360 -6.79 12.34 26.73
C LYS A 360 -7.48 13.52 26.04
N GLY A 361 -6.89 13.99 24.93
CA GLY A 361 -7.28 15.26 24.29
C GLY A 361 -6.73 16.50 25.00
N GLY A 362 -5.94 16.27 26.05
CA GLY A 362 -5.22 17.24 26.86
C GLY A 362 -4.34 16.48 27.85
N ILE A 363 -3.68 17.23 28.73
CA ILE A 363 -2.70 16.74 29.69
C ILE A 363 -3.46 16.26 30.92
N SER A 364 -3.32 14.98 31.27
CA SER A 364 -3.97 14.38 32.42
C SER A 364 -2.88 13.87 33.36
N SER A 365 -2.49 14.72 34.33
CA SER A 365 -1.45 14.39 35.31
C SER A 365 -1.90 13.21 36.19
N PRO A 366 -1.07 12.17 36.36
CA PRO A 366 -1.40 11.04 37.23
C PRO A 366 -1.09 11.32 38.70
N VAL A 367 -0.60 12.52 39.03
CA VAL A 367 -0.26 12.93 40.41
C VAL A 367 -0.80 14.31 40.74
N ARG A 368 -1.03 14.54 42.05
CA ARG A 368 -1.24 15.87 42.63
C ARG A 368 0.07 16.64 42.75
N THR A 369 -0.02 17.91 43.14
CA THR A 369 1.14 18.79 43.38
C THR A 369 2.15 18.20 44.36
N ASP A 370 1.69 17.47 45.38
CA ASP A 370 2.53 16.80 46.38
C ASP A 370 3.11 15.44 45.94
N GLY A 371 2.79 14.97 44.72
CA GLY A 371 3.22 13.68 44.19
C GLY A 371 2.29 12.50 44.49
N THR A 372 1.19 12.71 45.20
CA THR A 372 0.20 11.66 45.47
C THR A 372 -0.44 11.16 44.18
N TRP A 373 -0.42 9.84 43.96
CA TRP A 373 -0.99 9.20 42.77
C TRP A 373 -2.52 9.34 42.71
N LEU A 374 -3.05 9.56 41.52
CA LEU A 374 -4.47 9.71 41.22
C LEU A 374 -4.97 8.60 40.30
N ALA A 375 -6.13 8.01 40.65
CA ALA A 375 -6.82 7.11 39.75
C ALA A 375 -7.27 7.86 38.49
N SER A 376 -7.33 7.19 37.35
CA SER A 376 -7.70 7.79 36.06
C SER A 376 -9.02 8.59 36.11
N SER A 377 -9.99 8.15 36.90
CA SER A 377 -11.30 8.83 37.09
C SER A 377 -11.23 10.14 37.87
N GLU A 378 -10.15 10.38 38.61
CA GLU A 378 -9.99 11.55 39.49
C GLU A 378 -9.16 12.67 38.83
N ARG A 379 -8.58 12.41 37.66
CA ARG A 379 -7.63 13.33 37.01
C ARG A 379 -8.37 14.44 36.27
N GLN A 380 -7.96 15.67 36.53
CA GLN A 380 -8.32 16.80 35.68
C GLN A 380 -7.53 16.76 34.38
N THR A 381 -8.12 17.26 33.29
CA THR A 381 -7.44 17.40 32.00
C THR A 381 -7.21 18.88 31.70
N SER A 382 -5.93 19.27 31.58
CA SER A 382 -5.49 20.61 31.16
C SER A 382 -5.38 20.66 29.64
N SER A 383 -5.86 21.74 29.00
CA SER A 383 -5.71 21.89 27.55
C SER A 383 -4.25 22.25 27.19
N LEU A 384 -3.78 21.80 26.03
CA LEU A 384 -2.46 22.21 25.51
C LEU A 384 -2.39 23.73 25.27
N ASP A 385 -3.54 24.34 24.98
CA ASP A 385 -3.69 25.78 24.78
C ASP A 385 -3.36 26.58 26.05
N LEU A 386 -3.70 26.04 27.22
CA LEU A 386 -3.33 26.65 28.51
C LEU A 386 -1.81 26.63 28.71
N VAL A 387 -1.15 25.54 28.33
CA VAL A 387 0.30 25.36 28.52
C VAL A 387 1.12 26.21 27.55
N ARG A 388 0.69 26.35 26.29
CA ARG A 388 1.37 27.23 25.32
C ARG A 388 1.11 28.72 25.57
N GLY A 389 0.07 29.07 26.33
CA GLY A 389 -0.30 30.46 26.61
C GLY A 389 -0.75 31.26 25.38
N SER A 390 -1.00 32.56 25.59
CA SER A 390 -1.51 33.48 24.55
C SER A 390 -0.49 33.79 23.45
N GLN A 391 0.80 33.69 23.75
CA GLN A 391 1.89 33.90 22.79
C GLN A 391 2.16 32.66 21.92
N GLY A 392 1.58 31.51 22.26
CA GLY A 392 1.80 30.25 21.56
C GLY A 392 3.17 29.64 21.85
N LEU A 393 3.55 28.65 21.04
CA LEU A 393 4.84 27.98 21.15
C LEU A 393 5.95 28.79 20.47
N ARG A 394 7.19 28.64 20.95
CA ARG A 394 8.37 29.09 20.21
C ARG A 394 8.37 28.43 18.83
N LEU A 395 8.53 29.24 17.80
CA LEU A 395 8.73 28.73 16.45
C LEU A 395 10.17 28.25 16.30
N TRP A 396 10.34 27.04 15.79
CA TRP A 396 11.65 26.47 15.53
C TRP A 396 12.35 27.25 14.41
N ASP A 397 13.66 27.44 14.58
CA ASP A 397 14.53 28.04 13.59
C ASP A 397 15.07 26.97 12.62
N ARG A 398 15.68 27.41 11.51
CA ARG A 398 16.23 26.52 10.47
C ARG A 398 17.35 25.58 10.94
N LEU A 399 17.96 25.86 12.09
CA LEU A 399 19.05 25.03 12.62
C LEU A 399 18.58 24.15 13.79
N ASP A 400 17.33 24.27 14.22
CA ASP A 400 16.79 23.44 15.28
C ASP A 400 16.53 22.02 14.74
N ILE A 401 17.06 21.02 15.44
CA ILE A 401 16.85 19.59 15.16
C ILE A 401 16.20 18.85 16.34
N ALA A 402 16.11 19.53 17.49
CA ALA A 402 15.53 19.07 18.73
C ALA A 402 14.95 20.27 19.49
N SER A 403 14.10 20.01 20.48
CA SER A 403 13.59 21.06 21.38
C SER A 403 14.73 21.73 22.15
N ARG A 404 14.63 23.04 22.37
CA ARG A 404 15.50 23.77 23.29
C ARG A 404 15.08 23.48 24.74
N PRO A 405 15.97 23.59 25.74
CA PRO A 405 15.63 23.29 27.14
C PRO A 405 14.43 24.08 27.71
N ASP A 406 14.17 25.28 27.16
CA ASP A 406 13.09 26.18 27.54
C ASP A 406 11.80 25.98 26.73
N ASP A 407 11.81 25.10 25.72
CA ASP A 407 10.60 24.77 24.96
C ASP A 407 9.57 24.06 25.84
N VAL A 408 8.29 24.39 25.60
CA VAL A 408 7.15 23.81 26.31
C VAL A 408 7.07 22.29 26.11
N LEU A 409 7.33 21.82 24.89
CA LEU A 409 7.33 20.41 24.51
C LEU A 409 8.76 19.90 24.50
N GLN A 410 9.06 18.93 25.36
CA GLN A 410 10.34 18.21 25.38
C GLN A 410 10.16 16.80 24.85
N GLU A 411 11.12 16.30 24.07
CA GLU A 411 11.06 14.95 23.51
C GLU A 411 11.84 13.99 24.40
N ARG A 412 11.24 12.85 24.78
CA ARG A 412 11.88 11.86 25.65
C ARG A 412 11.69 10.44 25.14
N LEU A 413 12.80 9.73 24.97
CA LEU A 413 12.83 8.28 24.74
C LEU A 413 12.39 7.58 26.02
N TYR A 414 11.38 6.71 25.94
CA TYR A 414 10.83 6.03 27.11
C TYR A 414 10.86 4.51 27.02
N CYS A 415 10.99 3.94 25.82
CA CYS A 415 11.09 2.49 25.63
C CYS A 415 11.83 2.16 24.34
N ILE A 416 12.65 1.11 24.39
CA ILE A 416 13.36 0.54 23.24
C ILE A 416 12.93 -0.91 23.12
N ARG A 417 12.68 -1.37 21.88
CA ARG A 417 12.48 -2.78 21.59
C ARG A 417 13.75 -3.34 20.96
N TRP A 418 14.34 -4.29 21.67
CA TRP A 418 15.53 -5.03 21.26
C TRP A 418 15.14 -6.35 20.61
N VAL A 419 15.95 -6.77 19.64
CA VAL A 419 15.84 -8.06 18.95
C VAL A 419 17.17 -8.78 19.06
N ASN A 420 17.15 -10.00 19.57
CA ASN A 420 18.31 -10.87 19.52
C ASN A 420 18.54 -11.33 18.06
N PRO A 421 19.67 -10.99 17.42
CA PRO A 421 19.88 -11.29 16.01
C PRO A 421 20.02 -12.80 15.71
N THR A 422 20.29 -13.62 16.73
CA THR A 422 20.48 -15.07 16.58
C THR A 422 19.16 -15.82 16.77
N THR A 423 18.40 -15.48 17.81
CA THR A 423 17.16 -16.20 18.17
C THR A 423 15.90 -15.55 17.60
N GLY A 424 15.96 -14.28 17.20
CA GLY A 424 14.79 -13.48 16.83
C GLY A 424 13.91 -13.11 18.03
N GLU A 425 14.36 -13.40 19.26
CA GLU A 425 13.69 -13.03 20.50
C GLU A 425 13.60 -11.50 20.61
N ARG A 426 12.48 -11.02 21.14
CA ARG A 426 12.21 -9.59 21.33
C ARG A 426 12.13 -9.28 22.82
N HIS A 427 12.60 -8.10 23.20
CA HIS A 427 12.54 -7.61 24.58
C HIS A 427 12.29 -6.10 24.59
N TYR A 428 11.36 -5.65 25.42
CA TYR A 428 11.10 -4.22 25.66
C TYR A 428 11.83 -3.77 26.94
N ALA A 429 12.57 -2.68 26.84
CA ALA A 429 13.32 -2.11 27.98
C ALA A 429 13.17 -0.59 28.06
N ALA A 430 13.30 -0.04 29.27
CA ALA A 430 13.51 1.40 29.46
C ALA A 430 14.94 1.76 29.01
N PRO A 431 15.16 2.97 28.46
CA PRO A 431 16.50 3.38 28.05
C PRO A 431 17.45 3.50 29.24
N THR A 432 18.65 2.92 29.09
CA THR A 432 19.74 3.01 30.05
C THR A 432 20.61 4.26 29.82
N SER A 433 21.55 4.54 30.72
CA SER A 433 22.55 5.59 30.51
C SER A 433 23.40 5.36 29.26
N THR A 434 23.73 4.11 28.93
CA THR A 434 24.47 3.80 27.70
C THR A 434 23.62 4.04 26.45
N ASP A 435 22.31 3.79 26.51
CA ASP A 435 21.40 4.11 25.41
C ASP A 435 21.30 5.63 25.19
N MET A 436 21.38 6.42 26.26
CA MET A 436 21.44 7.89 26.14
C MET A 436 22.74 8.36 25.48
N VAL A 437 23.86 7.66 25.71
CA VAL A 437 25.11 7.92 24.98
C VAL A 437 24.96 7.61 23.49
N ARG A 438 24.31 6.49 23.13
CA ARG A 438 23.99 6.16 21.72
C ARG A 438 23.06 7.19 21.08
N GLU A 439 22.09 7.71 21.82
CA GLU A 439 21.20 8.77 21.35
C GLU A 439 21.96 10.07 21.07
N GLN A 440 22.84 10.47 21.98
CA GLN A 440 23.71 11.63 21.78
C GLN A 440 24.68 11.42 20.61
N ASP A 441 25.15 10.20 20.37
CA ASP A 441 25.98 9.89 19.20
C ASP A 441 25.20 10.06 17.89
N ALA A 442 23.96 9.56 17.82
CA ALA A 442 23.09 9.77 16.65
C ALA A 442 22.84 11.27 16.39
N VAL A 443 22.61 12.08 17.43
CA VAL A 443 22.46 13.54 17.32
C VAL A 443 23.73 14.18 16.75
N ARG A 444 24.91 13.87 17.30
CA ARG A 444 26.19 14.44 16.83
C ARG A 444 26.44 14.10 15.36
N ARG A 445 26.24 12.84 14.97
CA ARG A 445 26.41 12.40 13.57
C ARG A 445 25.46 13.11 12.62
N LEU A 446 24.22 13.34 13.04
CA LEU A 446 23.30 14.16 12.25
C LEU A 446 23.81 15.59 12.12
N GLN A 447 24.23 16.22 13.22
CA GLN A 447 24.75 17.60 13.20
C GLN A 447 25.92 17.76 12.24
N ASP A 448 26.83 16.78 12.21
CA ASP A 448 27.99 16.78 11.30
C ASP A 448 27.58 16.67 9.82
N LYS A 449 26.60 15.81 9.51
CA LYS A 449 26.14 15.53 8.14
C LYS A 449 25.12 16.54 7.60
N LEU A 450 24.32 17.15 8.47
CA LEU A 450 23.15 17.94 8.08
C LEU A 450 23.46 19.11 7.13
N PRO A 451 24.54 19.91 7.30
CA PRO A 451 24.83 21.01 6.38
C PRO A 451 25.07 20.55 4.94
N GLU A 452 25.79 19.44 4.77
CA GLU A 452 26.05 18.84 3.45
C GLU A 452 24.76 18.22 2.89
N TRP A 453 24.04 17.45 3.70
CA TRP A 453 22.79 16.81 3.30
C TRP A 453 21.69 17.79 2.89
N MET A 454 21.60 18.94 3.55
CA MET A 454 20.71 20.03 3.15
C MET A 454 21.13 20.67 1.83
N ARG A 455 22.44 20.77 1.56
CA ARG A 455 22.97 21.33 0.31
C ARG A 455 22.78 20.37 -0.86
N ALA A 456 22.98 19.07 -0.63
CA ALA A 456 22.80 18.00 -1.61
C ALA A 456 21.32 17.66 -1.86
N GLY A 457 20.43 18.07 -0.96
CA GLY A 457 18.98 17.83 -1.08
C GLY A 457 18.51 16.50 -0.49
N TYR A 458 19.37 15.76 0.22
CA TYR A 458 19.01 14.52 0.91
C TYR A 458 18.04 14.77 2.07
N ILE A 459 18.20 15.90 2.77
CA ILE A 459 17.24 16.39 3.76
C ILE A 459 16.67 17.73 3.26
N PRO A 460 15.41 17.75 2.78
CA PRO A 460 14.77 18.98 2.32
C PRO A 460 14.64 20.00 3.46
N ASN A 461 15.11 21.23 3.24
CA ASN A 461 15.03 22.32 4.20
C ASN A 461 13.98 23.37 3.82
N GLN A 462 12.91 22.94 3.15
CA GLN A 462 11.82 23.82 2.76
C GLN A 462 10.95 24.19 3.97
N ARG A 463 10.63 25.47 4.07
CA ARG A 463 9.69 25.98 5.07
C ARG A 463 8.29 25.44 4.79
N ILE A 464 7.58 25.06 5.85
CA ILE A 464 6.18 24.67 5.80
C ILE A 464 5.37 25.88 5.32
N LYS A 465 4.57 25.70 4.26
CA LYS A 465 3.69 26.74 3.73
C LYS A 465 2.37 26.76 4.50
N PRO A 466 1.79 27.94 4.77
CA PRO A 466 0.49 28.04 5.42
C PRO A 466 -0.62 27.29 4.68
N GLY A 467 -1.58 26.77 5.43
CA GLY A 467 -2.69 25.95 4.93
C GLY A 467 -3.39 25.17 6.05
N ASP A 468 -4.58 24.65 5.78
CA ASP A 468 -5.48 24.08 6.80
C ASP A 468 -4.78 23.08 7.76
N LYS A 469 -4.08 22.07 7.21
CA LYS A 469 -3.35 21.08 8.01
C LYS A 469 -1.91 21.46 8.36
N THR A 470 -1.29 22.35 7.60
CA THR A 470 0.09 22.77 7.84
C THR A 470 0.21 23.84 8.92
N ASP A 471 -0.80 24.69 9.08
CA ASP A 471 -0.89 25.68 10.17
C ASP A 471 -1.05 25.02 11.53
N GLU A 472 -1.68 23.84 11.58
CA GLU A 472 -1.77 23.04 12.80
C GLU A 472 -0.39 22.64 13.34
N LEU A 473 0.56 22.27 12.47
CA LEU A 473 1.93 21.91 12.88
C LEU A 473 2.65 23.11 13.50
N ILE A 474 2.53 24.28 12.87
CA ILE A 474 3.14 25.52 13.36
C ILE A 474 2.53 25.88 14.73
N ARG A 475 1.20 25.87 14.85
CA ARG A 475 0.46 26.27 16.05
C ARG A 475 0.61 25.31 17.22
N THR A 476 0.64 24.00 16.97
CA THR A 476 0.58 22.96 18.02
C THR A 476 1.91 22.30 18.32
N ARG A 477 2.93 22.52 17.48
CA ARG A 477 4.29 21.97 17.65
C ARG A 477 5.40 23.00 17.53
N GLY A 478 5.14 24.20 16.99
CA GLY A 478 6.16 25.20 16.72
C GLY A 478 7.02 24.89 15.49
N TRP A 479 6.71 23.82 14.74
CA TRP A 479 7.52 23.38 13.60
C TRP A 479 7.31 24.26 12.37
N THR A 480 8.41 24.77 11.80
CA THR A 480 8.40 25.68 10.66
C THR A 480 9.01 25.09 9.39
N TYR A 481 9.72 23.95 9.47
CA TYR A 481 10.35 23.26 8.34
C TYR A 481 9.94 21.80 8.28
N TRP A 482 9.87 21.20 7.08
CA TRP A 482 9.38 19.83 6.90
C TRP A 482 10.23 18.77 7.62
N TYR A 483 11.55 18.97 7.75
CA TYR A 483 12.39 18.02 8.47
C TYR A 483 12.17 18.05 10.00
N HIS A 484 11.49 19.07 10.56
CA HIS A 484 11.14 19.09 11.99
C HIS A 484 10.11 18.01 12.38
N LEU A 485 9.43 17.40 11.40
CA LEU A 485 8.53 16.27 11.63
C LEU A 485 9.26 15.01 12.10
N PHE A 486 10.59 15.00 12.15
CA PHE A 486 11.42 13.85 12.45
C PHE A 486 12.35 14.16 13.61
N ASN A 487 12.66 13.15 14.43
CA ASN A 487 13.66 13.30 15.49
C ASN A 487 15.07 13.12 14.91
N PRO A 488 16.13 13.46 15.65
CA PRO A 488 17.49 13.37 15.12
C PRO A 488 17.87 11.97 14.60
N ARG A 489 17.49 10.89 15.30
CA ARG A 489 17.74 9.52 14.85
C ARG A 489 16.99 9.19 13.56
N GLN A 490 15.71 9.58 13.46
CA GLN A 490 14.90 9.42 12.26
C GLN A 490 15.48 10.16 11.06
N LEU A 491 15.94 11.40 11.26
CA LEU A 491 16.60 12.19 10.21
C LEU A 491 17.93 11.58 9.79
N LEU A 492 18.72 11.07 10.74
CA LEU A 492 19.97 10.39 10.44
C LEU A 492 19.75 9.17 9.54
N ILE A 493 18.78 8.32 9.90
CA ILE A 493 18.44 7.13 9.12
C ILE A 493 17.86 7.52 7.75
N ALA A 494 16.90 8.45 7.70
CA ALA A 494 16.31 8.89 6.44
C ALA A 494 17.34 9.54 5.50
N GLY A 495 18.26 10.34 6.05
CA GLY A 495 19.35 10.96 5.30
C GLY A 495 20.33 9.93 4.74
N LEU A 496 20.68 8.88 5.50
CA LEU A 496 21.48 7.76 5.01
C LEU A 496 20.80 7.04 3.84
N PHE A 497 19.51 6.75 3.97
CA PHE A 497 18.75 6.13 2.87
C PHE A 497 18.68 7.04 1.64
N ALA A 498 18.52 8.36 1.81
CA ALA A 498 18.49 9.32 0.71
C ALA A 498 19.86 9.42 0.00
N GLU A 499 20.93 9.57 0.77
CA GLU A 499 22.32 9.62 0.29
C GLU A 499 22.70 8.34 -0.46
N ALA A 500 22.47 7.17 0.15
CA ALA A 500 22.74 5.88 -0.48
C ALA A 500 21.88 5.66 -1.72
N SER A 501 20.59 6.03 -1.70
CA SER A 501 19.72 5.91 -2.87
C SER A 501 20.22 6.70 -4.08
N MET A 502 20.68 7.93 -3.86
CA MET A 502 21.23 8.76 -4.94
C MET A 502 22.57 8.25 -5.45
N ARG A 503 23.38 7.61 -4.60
CA ARG A 503 24.66 7.02 -5.00
C ARG A 503 24.52 5.72 -5.77
N GLU A 504 23.60 4.85 -5.35
CA GLU A 504 23.47 3.48 -5.88
C GLU A 504 22.57 3.36 -7.12
N ALA A 505 21.77 4.38 -7.43
CA ALA A 505 20.87 4.35 -8.57
C ALA A 505 21.66 4.40 -9.89
N ALA A 506 21.56 3.34 -10.70
CA ALA A 506 22.24 3.24 -12.01
C ALA A 506 21.31 3.50 -13.20
N SER A 507 19.99 3.61 -12.97
CA SER A 507 18.97 3.85 -13.99
C SER A 507 17.81 4.66 -13.42
N SER A 508 16.97 5.22 -14.29
CA SER A 508 15.77 5.96 -13.89
C SER A 508 14.79 5.07 -13.09
N GLU A 509 14.65 3.80 -13.47
CA GLU A 509 13.76 2.84 -12.80
C GLU A 509 14.23 2.58 -11.38
N GLU A 510 15.53 2.36 -11.20
CA GLU A 510 16.13 2.20 -9.87
C GLU A 510 15.99 3.48 -9.05
N ALA A 511 16.31 4.65 -9.61
CA ALA A 511 16.20 5.94 -8.91
C ALA A 511 14.75 6.20 -8.43
N VAL A 512 13.76 5.98 -9.28
CA VAL A 512 12.34 6.16 -8.93
C VAL A 512 11.89 5.12 -7.92
N GLY A 513 12.28 3.85 -8.09
CA GLY A 513 11.96 2.78 -7.14
C GLY A 513 12.55 3.02 -5.75
N LEU A 514 13.76 3.55 -5.67
CA LEU A 514 14.41 3.94 -4.42
C LEU A 514 13.76 5.17 -3.79
N LEU A 515 13.40 6.18 -4.58
CA LEU A 515 12.68 7.37 -4.10
C LEU A 515 11.31 7.00 -3.52
N LEU A 516 10.58 6.09 -4.16
CA LEU A 516 9.31 5.58 -3.64
C LEU A 516 9.50 4.79 -2.32
N SER A 517 10.58 4.01 -2.20
CA SER A 517 10.94 3.34 -0.94
C SER A 517 11.24 4.34 0.18
N LEU A 518 11.99 5.40 -0.10
CA LEU A 518 12.24 6.48 0.86
C LEU A 518 10.92 7.15 1.29
N GLY A 519 10.02 7.41 0.34
CA GLY A 519 8.68 7.91 0.62
C GLY A 519 7.90 7.01 1.59
N ARG A 520 7.97 5.68 1.42
CA ARG A 520 7.35 4.72 2.34
C ARG A 520 8.01 4.71 3.71
N LEU A 521 9.33 4.82 3.79
CA LEU A 521 10.07 4.91 5.05
C LEU A 521 9.59 6.11 5.87
N VAL A 522 9.62 7.32 5.27
CA VAL A 522 9.26 8.55 6.00
C VAL A 522 7.78 8.64 6.37
N GLN A 523 6.90 7.98 5.60
CA GLN A 523 5.46 7.91 5.89
C GLN A 523 5.16 7.19 7.22
N TRP A 524 6.00 6.22 7.62
CA TRP A 524 5.82 5.41 8.83
C TRP A 524 6.84 5.71 9.92
N ASN A 525 7.77 6.63 9.69
CA ASN A 525 8.87 6.94 10.61
C ASN A 525 9.01 8.44 10.87
N SER A 526 7.95 9.09 11.33
CA SER A 526 7.95 10.50 11.74
C SER A 526 7.40 10.67 13.16
N LYS A 527 7.62 11.83 13.78
CA LYS A 527 7.06 12.22 15.10
C LYS A 527 5.53 12.29 15.13
N LEU A 528 4.87 12.33 13.96
CA LEU A 528 3.41 12.30 13.85
C LEU A 528 2.84 10.88 13.82
N CYS A 529 3.69 9.87 13.64
CA CYS A 529 3.27 8.47 13.65
C CYS A 529 2.94 8.04 15.09
N SER A 530 1.87 7.24 15.23
CA SER A 530 1.53 6.61 16.50
C SER A 530 2.03 5.17 16.54
N TRP A 531 2.51 4.75 17.71
CA TRP A 531 2.89 3.37 17.93
C TRP A 531 1.66 2.46 18.00
N ASN A 532 1.56 1.49 17.08
CA ASN A 532 0.49 0.50 17.08
C ASN A 532 0.85 -0.70 17.95
N TRP A 533 0.71 -0.55 19.26
CA TRP A 533 0.99 -1.61 20.25
C TRP A 533 0.20 -2.91 20.03
N ALA A 534 -0.97 -2.84 19.38
CA ALA A 534 -1.80 -4.02 19.07
C ALA A 534 -1.17 -4.89 17.98
N ALA A 535 -0.52 -4.26 17.00
CA ALA A 535 0.21 -4.94 15.92
C ALA A 535 1.68 -5.22 16.27
N ALA A 536 2.21 -4.65 17.35
CA ALA A 536 3.62 -4.67 17.77
C ALA A 536 4.21 -6.07 18.16
N GLY A 537 3.55 -7.16 17.77
CA GLY A 537 4.02 -8.54 17.94
C GLY A 537 4.13 -9.35 16.64
N GLY A 538 3.72 -8.78 15.50
CA GLY A 538 3.88 -9.39 14.18
C GLY A 538 5.32 -9.27 13.67
N ALA A 539 5.73 -10.18 12.78
CA ALA A 539 6.78 -9.82 11.84
C ALA A 539 6.30 -8.59 11.06
N ALA A 540 7.19 -7.63 10.79
CA ALA A 540 6.91 -6.69 9.71
C ALA A 540 6.86 -7.53 8.43
N GLU A 541 5.67 -7.72 7.86
CA GLU A 541 5.51 -8.23 6.49
C GLU A 541 5.62 -7.09 5.48
#